data_AF-A0A0W0W186-F1
#
_entry.id   AF-A0A0W0W186-F1
#
_cell.length_a   1.000
_cell.length_b   1.000
_cell.length_c   1.000
_cell.angle_alpha   90.00
_cell.angle_beta   90.00
_cell.angle_gamma   90.00
#
_symmetry.space_group_name_H-M   'P 1'
#
loop_
_entity.id
_entity.type
_entity.pdbx_description
1 polymer ?
#
loop_
_entity_poly.entity_id
_entity_poly.type
_entity_poly.pdbx_seq_one_letter_code
_entity_poly.pdbx_strand_id
1 'polypeptide(L)'
;MKLKRFVAPDTRSAKQQIKATFGPEAVILSSSRVKSGVEIVAAVNETVLTTNAAIASAEPVKQAIEKETSTSPLNDMRQEILTLRGLLEAQLRGYAGPGKPLHTGLMQKLLSLGVSHTTASSLITQINPTNGCPIGKDNKAPYAVAGRFYVKG
;
A
#
# COMPACT_ATOMS: atom_id res chain seq x y z
N MET A 1 18.56 -26.08 -7.69
CA MET A 1 19.28 -25.07 -6.87
C MET A 1 20.07 -25.76 -5.76
N LYS A 2 21.36 -25.44 -5.59
CA LYS A 2 22.19 -25.93 -4.46
C LYS A 2 22.57 -24.74 -3.55
N LEU A 3 22.29 -24.83 -2.25
CA LEU A 3 22.51 -23.78 -1.24
C LEU A 3 23.47 -24.28 -0.15
N LYS A 4 24.47 -23.47 0.24
CA LYS A 4 25.40 -23.82 1.33
C LYS A 4 25.82 -22.59 2.12
N ARG A 5 26.05 -22.81 3.42
CA ARG A 5 26.63 -21.84 4.34
C ARG A 5 28.15 -22.05 4.48
N PHE A 6 28.88 -20.95 4.45
CA PHE A 6 30.33 -20.91 4.64
C PHE A 6 30.67 -20.03 5.84
N VAL A 7 31.59 -20.51 6.68
CA VAL A 7 32.10 -19.77 7.84
C VAL A 7 33.61 -19.70 7.70
N ALA A 8 34.16 -18.48 7.72
CA ALA A 8 35.58 -18.24 7.58
C ALA A 8 36.03 -17.07 8.48
N PRO A 9 37.33 -16.97 8.83
CA PRO A 9 37.83 -15.87 9.66
C PRO A 9 37.63 -14.50 8.99
N ASP A 10 37.82 -14.43 7.67
CA ASP A 10 37.70 -13.21 6.87
C ASP A 10 36.74 -13.37 5.69
N THR A 11 36.14 -12.25 5.27
CA THR A 11 35.27 -12.21 4.08
C THR A 11 35.99 -12.69 2.81
N ARG A 12 37.29 -12.42 2.68
CA ARG A 12 38.10 -12.88 1.53
C ARG A 12 38.19 -14.41 1.49
N SER A 13 38.47 -15.02 2.63
CA SER A 13 38.55 -16.47 2.78
C SER A 13 37.18 -17.12 2.54
N ALA A 14 36.10 -16.52 3.04
CA ALA A 14 34.74 -16.98 2.74
C ALA A 14 34.43 -16.95 1.24
N LYS A 15 34.77 -15.84 0.55
CA LYS A 15 34.60 -15.73 -0.92
C LYS A 15 35.43 -16.76 -1.68
N GLN A 16 36.64 -17.06 -1.23
CA GLN A 16 37.49 -18.09 -1.86
C GLN A 16 36.89 -19.49 -1.71
N GLN A 17 36.35 -19.82 -0.53
CA GLN A 17 35.65 -21.10 -0.30
C GLN A 17 34.38 -21.22 -1.14
N ILE A 18 33.61 -20.12 -1.26
CA ILE A 18 32.43 -20.07 -2.13
C ILE A 18 32.83 -20.34 -3.58
N LYS A 19 33.85 -19.65 -4.10
CA LYS A 19 34.37 -19.86 -5.46
C LYS A 19 34.90 -21.28 -5.68
N ALA A 20 35.60 -21.85 -4.70
CA ALA A 20 36.12 -23.21 -4.79
C ALA A 20 34.99 -24.27 -4.80
N THR A 21 33.86 -23.99 -4.16
CA THR A 21 32.74 -24.95 -4.05
C THR A 21 31.71 -24.79 -5.16
N PHE A 22 31.40 -23.55 -5.52
CA PHE A 22 30.28 -23.20 -6.41
C PHE A 22 30.73 -22.55 -7.71
N GLY A 23 32.01 -22.22 -7.87
CA GLY A 23 32.52 -21.54 -9.04
C GLY A 23 32.28 -20.03 -9.05
N PRO A 24 32.60 -19.35 -10.16
CA PRO A 24 32.37 -17.91 -10.33
C PRO A 24 30.88 -17.53 -10.34
N GLU A 25 30.01 -18.48 -10.68
CA GLU A 25 28.55 -18.27 -10.82
C GLU A 25 27.79 -18.29 -9.48
N ALA A 26 28.50 -18.26 -8.35
CA ALA A 26 27.89 -18.29 -7.04
C ALA A 26 27.19 -16.96 -6.70
N VAL A 27 25.93 -17.05 -6.27
CA VAL A 27 25.13 -15.91 -5.80
C VAL A 27 25.10 -15.90 -4.28
N ILE A 28 25.52 -14.80 -3.66
CA ILE A 28 25.47 -14.61 -2.21
C ILE A 28 24.08 -14.09 -1.82
N LEU A 29 23.42 -14.79 -0.90
CA LEU A 29 22.08 -14.43 -0.41
C LEU A 29 22.14 -13.63 0.89
N SER A 30 23.08 -13.97 1.78
CA SER A 30 23.23 -13.33 3.08
C SER A 30 24.69 -13.33 3.52
N SER A 31 25.07 -12.28 4.25
CA SER A 31 26.36 -12.16 4.94
C SER A 31 26.13 -11.62 6.34
N SER A 32 26.74 -12.24 7.34
CA SER A 32 26.67 -11.80 8.74
C SER A 32 28.01 -12.01 9.44
N ARG A 33 28.33 -11.16 10.43
CA ARG A 33 29.53 -11.31 11.26
C ARG A 33 29.20 -12.12 12.51
N VAL A 34 30.02 -13.12 12.79
CA VAL A 34 29.87 -14.06 13.92
C VAL A 34 31.14 -14.08 14.75
N LYS A 35 31.09 -14.63 15.97
CA LYS A 35 32.27 -14.71 16.86
C LYS A 35 33.46 -15.44 16.20
N SER A 36 33.19 -16.37 15.28
CA SER A 36 34.18 -17.14 14.51
C SER A 36 34.59 -16.50 13.17
N GLY A 37 34.21 -15.23 12.92
CA GLY A 37 34.56 -14.49 11.70
C GLY A 37 33.32 -14.03 10.90
N VAL A 38 33.19 -14.49 9.66
CA VAL A 38 32.09 -14.12 8.76
C VAL A 38 31.38 -15.38 8.27
N GLU A 39 30.05 -15.35 8.38
CA GLU A 39 29.14 -16.35 7.85
C GLU A 39 28.53 -15.82 6.55
N ILE A 40 28.67 -16.58 5.46
CA ILE A 40 28.11 -16.23 4.15
C ILE A 40 27.29 -17.41 3.63
N VAL A 41 26.06 -17.13 3.23
CA VAL A 41 25.17 -18.11 2.60
C VAL A 41 25.13 -17.85 1.11
N ALA A 42 25.49 -18.86 0.31
CA ALA A 42 25.57 -18.76 -1.14
C ALA A 42 24.85 -19.92 -1.84
N ALA A 43 24.35 -19.66 -3.04
CA ALA A 43 23.67 -20.64 -3.88
C ALA A 43 24.15 -20.57 -5.34
N VAL A 44 23.98 -21.67 -6.06
CA VAL A 44 24.11 -21.70 -7.53
C VAL A 44 22.72 -21.86 -8.13
N ASN A 45 22.36 -20.92 -9.00
CA ASN A 45 21.17 -20.98 -9.83
C ASN A 45 21.60 -21.06 -11.30
N GLU A 46 21.14 -22.07 -12.02
CA GLU A 46 21.52 -22.33 -13.42
C GLU A 46 20.95 -21.27 -14.39
N THR A 47 20.04 -20.40 -13.94
CA THR A 47 19.39 -19.37 -14.76
C THR A 47 20.16 -18.05 -14.87
N VAL A 48 21.37 -17.92 -14.32
CA VAL A 48 22.14 -16.66 -14.27
C VAL A 48 23.33 -16.65 -15.26
N LEU A 49 23.49 -17.70 -16.07
CA LEU A 49 24.62 -17.92 -16.99
C LEU A 49 24.81 -16.86 -18.09
N THR A 50 23.90 -15.90 -18.26
CA THR A 50 23.95 -14.95 -19.39
C THR A 50 24.65 -13.62 -19.09
N THR A 51 25.07 -13.33 -17.85
CA THR A 51 25.52 -11.96 -17.50
C THR A 51 27.02 -11.77 -17.25
N ASN A 52 27.80 -12.82 -17.00
CA ASN A 52 29.20 -12.66 -16.57
C ASN A 52 30.27 -12.90 -17.66
N ALA A 53 29.92 -13.39 -18.85
CA ALA A 53 30.90 -13.61 -19.93
C ALA A 53 31.30 -12.32 -20.67
N ALA A 54 30.64 -11.19 -20.43
CA ALA A 54 30.81 -9.95 -21.22
C ALA A 54 31.74 -8.89 -20.60
N ILE A 55 32.34 -9.13 -19.41
CA ILE A 55 33.04 -8.06 -18.67
C ILE A 55 34.56 -8.02 -18.97
N ALA A 56 35.05 -8.82 -19.92
CA ALA A 56 36.49 -8.92 -20.23
C ALA A 56 36.83 -8.72 -21.72
N SER A 57 36.23 -7.74 -22.41
CA SER A 57 36.87 -6.98 -23.51
C SER A 57 35.93 -5.96 -24.17
N ALA A 58 36.49 -4.76 -24.37
CA ALA A 58 36.13 -3.75 -25.38
C ALA A 58 34.80 -2.96 -25.28
N GLU A 59 34.98 -1.65 -25.01
CA GLU A 59 34.34 -0.47 -25.63
C GLU A 59 32.83 -0.15 -25.37
N PRO A 60 32.47 1.13 -25.04
CA PRO A 60 31.13 1.47 -24.58
C PRO A 60 30.19 1.78 -25.76
N VAL A 61 29.41 0.80 -26.19
CA VAL A 61 28.26 1.06 -27.08
C VAL A 61 27.08 1.51 -26.24
N LYS A 62 26.89 2.83 -26.19
CA LYS A 62 25.70 3.50 -25.68
C LYS A 62 24.58 3.36 -26.72
N GLN A 63 23.83 2.26 -26.65
CA GLN A 63 22.54 2.13 -27.33
C GLN A 63 21.45 1.91 -26.30
N ALA A 64 20.61 2.93 -26.16
CA ALA A 64 19.24 2.82 -25.68
C ALA A 64 18.46 2.08 -26.79
N ILE A 65 17.51 1.18 -26.57
CA ILE A 65 16.35 1.08 -25.65
C ILE A 65 15.93 -0.40 -25.68
N GLU A 66 15.35 -0.91 -24.58
CA GLU A 66 14.35 -2.02 -24.45
C GLU A 66 14.53 -2.60 -23.03
N LYS A 67 13.80 -2.25 -21.98
CA LYS A 67 12.35 -2.14 -21.75
C LYS A 67 11.53 -3.39 -22.06
N GLU A 68 12.09 -4.56 -21.74
CA GLU A 68 11.39 -5.84 -21.57
C GLU A 68 12.06 -6.54 -20.37
N THR A 69 11.43 -7.09 -19.32
CA THR A 69 10.08 -7.61 -19.14
C THR A 69 9.82 -7.55 -17.63
N SER A 70 8.97 -6.63 -17.17
CA SER A 70 8.45 -6.67 -15.80
C SER A 70 7.04 -7.26 -15.79
N THR A 71 6.88 -8.45 -16.39
CA THR A 71 5.86 -9.39 -15.91
C THR A 71 6.38 -10.01 -14.61
N SER A 72 6.75 -9.14 -13.67
CA SER A 72 7.07 -9.52 -12.32
C SER A 72 5.72 -9.76 -11.63
N PRO A 73 5.57 -10.80 -10.79
CA PRO A 73 4.38 -10.93 -9.93
C PRO A 73 4.10 -9.66 -9.12
N LEU A 74 5.11 -8.80 -8.91
CA LEU A 74 4.95 -7.47 -8.32
C LEU A 74 4.10 -6.50 -9.17
N ASN A 75 4.13 -6.64 -10.49
CA ASN A 75 3.30 -5.84 -11.39
C ASN A 75 1.84 -6.28 -11.24
N ASP A 76 1.55 -7.58 -11.31
CA ASP A 76 0.19 -8.10 -11.12
C ASP A 76 -0.40 -7.66 -9.77
N MET A 77 0.39 -7.73 -8.70
CA MET A 77 0.03 -7.19 -7.40
C MET A 77 -0.22 -5.68 -7.45
N ARG A 78 0.59 -4.92 -8.18
CA ARG A 78 0.39 -3.48 -8.38
C ARG A 78 -0.93 -3.22 -9.13
N GLN A 79 -1.27 -3.99 -10.16
CA GLN A 79 -2.54 -3.86 -10.87
C GLN A 79 -3.74 -4.21 -9.96
N GLU A 80 -3.62 -5.26 -9.15
CA GLU A 80 -4.65 -5.66 -8.19
C GLU A 80 -4.87 -4.59 -7.11
N ILE A 81 -3.78 -4.06 -6.52
CA ILE A 81 -3.83 -2.96 -5.55
C ILE A 81 -4.48 -1.72 -6.15
N LEU A 82 -4.18 -1.38 -7.40
CA LEU A 82 -4.78 -0.24 -8.09
C LEU A 82 -6.29 -0.45 -8.34
N THR A 83 -6.70 -1.69 -8.62
CA THR A 83 -8.11 -2.06 -8.80
C THR A 83 -8.88 -1.95 -7.49
N LEU A 84 -8.32 -2.48 -6.40
CA LEU A 84 -8.88 -2.35 -5.05
C LEU A 84 -8.98 -0.89 -4.62
N ARG A 85 -7.95 -0.09 -4.92
CA ARG A 85 -7.95 1.34 -4.65
C ARG A 85 -9.07 2.06 -5.41
N GLY A 86 -9.26 1.79 -6.70
CA GLY A 86 -10.35 2.40 -7.47
C GLY A 86 -11.74 2.05 -6.93
N LEU A 87 -11.94 0.79 -6.51
CA LEU A 87 -13.18 0.36 -5.88
C LEU A 87 -13.40 1.05 -4.52
N LEU A 88 -12.36 1.13 -3.69
CA LEU A 88 -12.41 1.82 -2.40
C LEU A 88 -12.63 3.31 -2.58
N GLU A 89 -12.00 3.96 -3.56
CA GLU A 89 -12.24 5.38 -3.86
C GLU A 89 -13.67 5.63 -4.36
N ALA A 90 -14.25 4.70 -5.13
CA ALA A 90 -15.66 4.75 -5.53
C ALA A 90 -16.60 4.60 -4.32
N GLN A 91 -16.27 3.70 -3.39
CA GLN A 91 -17.02 3.53 -2.13
C GLN A 91 -16.84 4.74 -1.20
N LEU A 92 -15.63 5.28 -1.11
CA LEU A 92 -15.26 6.42 -0.26
C LEU A 92 -15.72 7.77 -0.81
N ARG A 93 -16.02 7.88 -2.11
CA ARG A 93 -16.82 9.02 -2.63
C ARG A 93 -18.17 9.12 -1.93
N GLY A 94 -18.68 7.99 -1.40
CA GLY A 94 -19.81 7.92 -0.47
C GLY A 94 -19.50 8.22 1.00
N TYR A 95 -18.22 8.36 1.39
CA TYR A 95 -17.74 8.57 2.76
C TYR A 95 -16.81 9.80 2.92
N ALA A 96 -16.96 10.84 2.10
CA ALA A 96 -16.13 12.03 2.24
C ALA A 96 -16.55 12.89 3.46
N GLY A 97 -15.83 12.75 4.59
CA GLY A 97 -15.71 13.74 5.66
C GLY A 97 -16.23 13.34 7.05
N PRO A 98 -15.63 13.85 8.16
CA PRO A 98 -16.12 13.62 9.51
C PRO A 98 -17.37 14.47 9.73
N GLY A 99 -18.52 13.89 9.46
CA GLY A 99 -19.80 14.56 9.66
C GLY A 99 -20.89 13.95 8.81
N LYS A 100 -21.62 12.98 9.38
CA LYS A 100 -22.93 12.49 8.91
C LYS A 100 -22.95 12.11 7.41
N PRO A 101 -22.59 10.86 7.04
CA PRO A 101 -22.49 10.42 5.64
C PRO A 101 -23.78 10.56 4.81
N LEU A 102 -24.95 10.66 5.48
CA LEU A 102 -26.23 10.92 4.82
C LEU A 102 -26.34 12.35 4.30
N HIS A 103 -25.79 13.32 5.04
CA HIS A 103 -25.91 14.74 4.70
C HIS A 103 -25.13 15.05 3.43
N THR A 104 -23.94 14.47 3.27
CA THR A 104 -23.08 14.66 2.09
C THR A 104 -23.70 14.02 0.84
N GLY A 105 -24.24 12.81 0.96
CA GLY A 105 -24.95 12.14 -0.15
C GLY A 105 -26.21 12.89 -0.60
N LEU A 106 -27.03 13.36 0.36
CA LEU A 106 -28.20 14.18 0.06
C LEU A 106 -27.81 15.51 -0.59
N MET A 107 -26.72 16.13 -0.14
CA MET A 107 -26.22 17.38 -0.70
C MET A 107 -25.83 17.22 -2.17
N GLN A 108 -25.05 16.19 -2.49
CA GLN A 108 -24.67 15.90 -3.88
C GLN A 108 -25.90 15.62 -4.75
N LYS A 109 -26.90 14.90 -4.23
CA LYS A 109 -28.10 14.57 -5.00
C LYS A 109 -29.00 15.78 -5.24
N LEU A 110 -29.18 16.64 -4.25
CA LEU A 110 -29.96 17.88 -4.42
C LEU A 110 -29.30 18.82 -5.43
N LEU A 111 -27.97 18.96 -5.39
CA LEU A 111 -27.23 19.73 -6.39
C LEU A 111 -27.37 19.14 -7.80
N SER A 112 -27.34 17.81 -7.93
CA SER A 112 -27.55 17.14 -9.23
C SER A 112 -28.96 17.33 -9.80
N LEU A 113 -29.95 17.61 -8.94
CA LEU A 113 -31.32 17.93 -9.33
C LEU A 113 -31.51 19.44 -9.64
N GLY A 114 -30.42 20.22 -9.60
CA GLY A 114 -30.44 21.66 -9.87
C GLY A 114 -30.91 22.51 -8.69
N VAL A 115 -31.03 21.94 -7.48
CA VAL A 115 -31.32 22.72 -6.27
C VAL A 115 -30.09 23.52 -5.88
N SER A 116 -30.25 24.82 -5.65
CA SER A 116 -29.16 25.70 -5.21
C SER A 116 -28.53 25.20 -3.91
N HIS A 117 -27.21 25.41 -3.77
CA HIS A 117 -26.43 25.01 -2.61
C HIS A 117 -26.96 25.55 -1.28
N THR A 118 -27.46 26.79 -1.26
CA THR A 118 -28.02 27.42 -0.06
C THR A 118 -29.31 26.75 0.38
N THR A 119 -30.22 26.51 -0.56
CA THR A 119 -31.49 25.80 -0.32
C THR A 119 -31.24 24.35 0.10
N ALA A 120 -30.32 23.65 -0.57
CA ALA A 120 -29.95 22.28 -0.24
C ALA A 120 -29.35 22.18 1.18
N SER A 121 -28.46 23.10 1.55
CA SER A 121 -27.87 23.15 2.90
C SER A 121 -28.92 23.42 3.99
N SER A 122 -29.87 24.33 3.73
CA SER A 122 -30.97 24.61 4.67
C SER A 122 -31.90 23.42 4.87
N LEU A 123 -32.16 22.63 3.82
CA LEU A 123 -33.01 21.43 3.92
C LEU A 123 -32.30 20.31 4.68
N ILE A 124 -31.00 20.13 4.43
CA ILE A 124 -30.21 19.05 5.02
C ILE A 124 -29.99 19.28 6.52
N THR A 125 -29.77 20.52 6.95
CA THR A 125 -29.62 20.86 8.38
C THR A 125 -30.88 20.56 9.21
N GLN A 126 -32.06 20.50 8.59
CA GLN A 126 -33.31 20.12 9.25
C GLN A 126 -33.48 18.59 9.41
N ILE A 127 -32.62 17.77 8.80
CA ILE A 127 -32.73 16.30 8.85
C ILE A 127 -31.83 15.74 9.96
N ASN A 128 -32.44 15.21 11.03
CA ASN A 128 -31.74 14.52 12.11
C ASN A 128 -31.50 13.03 11.77
N PRO A 129 -30.24 12.54 11.75
CA PRO A 129 -29.94 11.13 11.43
C PRO A 129 -30.19 10.16 12.59
N THR A 130 -30.70 10.61 13.74
CA THR A 130 -30.83 9.79 14.97
C THR A 130 -32.10 8.94 15.04
N ASN A 131 -32.96 8.96 14.02
CA ASN A 131 -34.24 8.24 14.06
C ASN A 131 -34.12 6.72 13.77
N GLY A 132 -32.92 6.13 13.79
CA GLY A 132 -32.71 4.77 13.30
C GLY A 132 -31.57 3.93 13.90
N CYS A 133 -31.05 4.22 15.10
CA CYS A 133 -30.11 3.29 15.75
C CYS A 133 -30.24 3.30 17.28
N PRO A 134 -30.67 2.20 17.92
CA PRO A 134 -30.69 2.07 19.37
C PRO A 134 -29.39 1.39 19.82
N ILE A 135 -28.34 2.17 20.09
CA ILE A 135 -27.25 1.69 20.95
C ILE A 135 -26.89 2.84 21.87
N GLY A 136 -27.29 2.69 23.13
CA GLY A 136 -27.11 3.69 24.16
C GLY A 136 -25.65 4.04 24.39
N LYS A 137 -25.40 5.33 24.60
CA LYS A 137 -24.65 5.78 25.77
C LYS A 137 -25.26 7.08 26.26
N ASP A 138 -25.65 7.03 27.53
CA ASP A 138 -26.00 8.15 28.37
C ASP A 138 -24.86 9.18 28.35
N ASN A 139 -25.13 10.42 27.95
CA ASN A 139 -24.98 11.56 28.87
C ASN A 139 -25.52 12.88 28.28
N LYS A 140 -26.49 13.42 29.03
CA LYS A 140 -26.97 14.81 29.09
C LYS A 140 -27.52 15.49 27.83
N ALA A 141 -28.85 15.38 27.74
CA ALA A 141 -29.80 16.32 27.14
C ALA A 141 -29.74 17.75 27.76
N PRO A 142 -30.58 18.74 27.37
CA PRO A 142 -31.43 18.87 26.19
C PRO A 142 -31.21 20.21 25.46
N TYR A 143 -31.39 20.24 24.13
CA TYR A 143 -31.69 21.51 23.45
C TYR A 143 -33.05 22.00 23.96
N ALA A 144 -33.03 23.22 24.47
CA ALA A 144 -34.14 23.91 25.10
C ALA A 144 -35.42 23.82 24.26
N VAL A 145 -36.46 23.29 24.90
CA VAL A 145 -37.85 23.41 24.47
C VAL A 145 -38.21 24.90 24.57
N ALA A 146 -38.10 25.63 23.46
CA ALA A 146 -38.75 26.93 23.30
C ALA A 146 -40.25 26.73 23.02
N GLY A 147 -40.93 26.06 23.95
CA GLY A 147 -42.38 26.03 24.06
C GLY A 147 -42.81 27.12 25.01
N ARG A 148 -42.96 28.36 24.52
CA ARG A 148 -43.66 29.41 25.26
C ARG A 148 -45.14 29.34 24.89
N PHE A 149 -45.83 28.37 25.48
CA PHE A 149 -47.29 28.30 25.52
C PHE A 149 -47.72 27.87 26.92
N TYR A 150 -48.07 28.86 27.74
CA TYR A 150 -48.99 28.81 28.89
C TYR A 150 -49.48 30.27 29.08
N VAL A 151 -50.73 30.60 29.36
CA VAL A 151 -52.01 29.88 29.42
C VAL A 151 -53.13 30.95 29.42
N LYS A 152 -54.33 30.54 29.01
CA LYS A 152 -55.62 31.27 29.15
C LYS A 152 -55.88 31.74 30.60
N GLY A 153 -56.73 32.75 30.75
CA GLY A 153 -57.34 33.11 32.04
C GLY A 153 -58.30 32.04 32.58
#